data_AF-A0A9P6BH75-F1
#
_entry.id   AF-A0A9P6BH75-F1
#
_cell.length_a   1.000
_cell.length_b   1.000
_cell.length_c   1.000
_cell.angle_alpha   90.00
_cell.angle_beta   90.00
_cell.angle_gamma   90.00
#
_symmetry.space_group_name_H-M   'P 1'
#
loop_
_entity.id
_entity.type
_entity.pdbx_description
1 polymer ?
#
loop_
_entity_poly.entity_id
_entity_poly.type
_entity_poly.pdbx_seq_one_letter_code
_entity_poly.pdbx_strand_id
1 'polypeptide(L)'
;MRPSISPVSLTTLVALVVYLTAPAPSVSAQPDIPSSFVSFDHHRVVRVNIKTEDHLKTLIEHEEPLQFDYFTFQKTVGGHVDIRIAPENYAKFQELQLDYEMLIDNLQTLIDREREENERYQQEWEMMNQNKVSQQ
;
A
#
# COMPACT_ATOMS: atom_id res chain seq x y z
N MET A 1 57.61 35.06 4.06
CA MET A 1 57.12 36.42 4.34
C MET A 1 55.60 36.35 4.56
N ARG A 2 55.12 36.70 5.76
CA ARG A 2 53.69 36.88 6.06
C ARG A 2 53.25 38.29 5.65
N PRO A 3 52.01 38.45 5.16
CA PRO A 3 51.16 39.54 5.64
C PRO A 3 49.79 38.95 6.07
N SER A 4 49.36 39.08 7.32
CA SER A 4 48.84 40.27 7.99
C SER A 4 47.62 40.85 7.28
N ILE A 5 46.44 40.44 7.74
CA ILE A 5 45.17 41.10 7.41
C ILE A 5 44.56 41.56 8.74
N SER A 6 44.51 42.87 8.90
CA SER A 6 43.86 43.60 9.99
C SER A 6 42.33 43.50 9.89
N PRO A 7 41.60 43.57 11.02
CA PRO A 7 40.15 43.53 11.03
C PRO A 7 39.56 44.90 10.71
N VAL A 8 38.53 44.95 9.86
CA VAL A 8 37.69 46.15 9.70
C VAL A 8 36.33 45.84 10.32
N SER A 9 36.06 46.53 11.43
CA SER A 9 34.74 46.64 12.04
C SER A 9 33.94 47.69 11.28
N LEU A 10 32.71 47.38 10.88
CA LEU A 10 31.73 48.37 10.44
C LEU A 10 30.39 48.10 11.12
N THR A 11 30.15 48.94 12.14
CA THR A 11 28.92 49.71 12.34
C THR A 11 27.62 49.12 11.82
N THR A 12 26.82 48.66 12.79
CA THR A 12 25.39 48.91 12.98
C THR A 12 24.64 49.60 11.84
N LEU A 13 23.69 48.88 11.26
CA LEU A 13 22.50 49.48 10.67
C LEU A 13 21.28 48.73 11.22
N VAL A 14 20.60 49.39 12.15
CA VAL A 14 19.28 48.98 12.64
C VAL A 14 18.30 49.26 11.50
N ALA A 15 17.86 48.22 10.81
CA ALA A 15 16.69 48.28 9.96
C ALA A 15 15.56 47.54 10.66
N LEU A 16 14.78 48.31 11.43
CA LEU A 16 13.49 47.90 11.96
C LEU A 16 12.53 47.69 10.79
N VAL A 17 12.27 46.43 10.43
CA VAL A 17 11.20 46.10 9.49
C VAL A 17 10.02 45.57 10.28
N VAL A 18 9.02 46.42 10.49
CA VAL A 18 7.69 46.01 10.92
C VAL A 18 6.99 45.43 9.70
N TYR A 19 7.08 44.12 9.48
CA TYR A 19 6.13 43.44 8.61
C TYR A 19 4.86 43.20 9.42
N LEU A 20 3.76 43.80 8.98
CA LEU A 20 2.42 43.41 9.41
C LEU A 20 2.28 41.90 9.19
N THR A 21 2.11 41.16 10.28
CA THR A 21 1.78 39.74 10.25
C THR A 21 0.31 39.60 9.84
N ALA A 22 0.07 39.40 8.54
CA ALA A 22 -1.15 38.70 8.14
C ALA A 22 -0.83 37.19 8.22
N PRO A 23 -1.54 36.39 9.04
CA PRO A 23 -1.42 34.94 8.95
C PRO A 23 -1.89 34.54 7.55
N ALA A 24 -1.00 33.92 6.77
CA ALA A 24 -1.42 33.20 5.58
C ALA A 24 -2.42 32.11 6.02
N PRO A 25 -3.58 31.95 5.36
CA PRO A 25 -4.37 30.75 5.57
C PRO A 25 -3.53 29.57 5.05
N SER A 26 -3.02 28.76 5.97
CA SER A 26 -2.46 27.45 5.65
C SER A 26 -3.62 26.59 5.15
N VAL A 27 -3.92 26.64 3.85
CA VAL A 27 -4.76 25.65 3.19
C VAL A 27 -3.91 24.39 3.03
N SER A 28 -3.72 23.68 4.14
CA SER A 28 -3.31 22.29 4.14
C SER A 28 -4.53 21.44 3.80
N ALA A 29 -5.11 21.62 2.62
CA ALA A 29 -6.08 20.69 2.09
C ALA A 29 -5.30 19.48 1.54
N GLN A 30 -4.78 18.64 2.45
CA GLN A 30 -4.61 17.25 2.08
C GLN A 30 -6.02 16.73 1.77
N PRO A 31 -6.25 16.07 0.62
CA PRO A 31 -7.52 15.40 0.43
C PRO A 31 -7.69 14.45 1.60
N ASP A 32 -8.78 14.64 2.36
CA ASP A 32 -9.26 13.65 3.31
C ASP A 32 -9.56 12.39 2.47
N ILE A 33 -8.56 11.53 2.28
CA ILE A 33 -8.82 10.17 1.85
C ILE A 33 -9.63 9.61 3.01
N PRO A 34 -10.92 9.26 2.80
CA PRO A 34 -11.68 8.64 3.87
C PRO A 34 -10.88 7.41 4.29
N SER A 35 -10.41 7.41 5.54
CA SER A 35 -9.72 6.31 6.19
C SER A 35 -10.71 5.19 6.52
N SER A 36 -11.61 4.87 5.58
CA SER A 36 -12.38 3.64 5.64
C SER A 36 -11.37 2.52 5.44
N PHE A 37 -10.88 2.00 6.56
CA PHE A 37 -10.09 0.80 6.61
C PHE A 37 -10.93 -0.30 5.94
N VAL A 38 -10.53 -0.71 4.74
CA VAL A 38 -11.19 -1.83 4.06
C VAL A 38 -10.72 -3.09 4.78
N SER A 39 -11.65 -3.79 5.43
CA SER A 39 -11.38 -5.13 5.97
C SER A 39 -11.46 -6.15 4.84
N PHE A 40 -10.55 -7.12 4.90
CA PHE A 40 -10.51 -8.30 4.05
C PHE A 40 -10.72 -9.59 4.86
N ASP A 41 -11.42 -9.49 5.99
CA ASP A 41 -11.70 -10.62 6.87
C ASP A 41 -12.37 -11.77 6.10
N HIS A 42 -11.75 -12.95 6.16
CA HIS A 42 -12.22 -14.17 5.48
C HIS A 42 -12.29 -14.07 3.95
N HIS A 43 -11.71 -13.04 3.34
CA HIS A 43 -11.45 -13.06 1.91
C HIS A 43 -10.43 -14.14 1.62
N ARG A 44 -10.68 -14.90 0.56
CA ARG A 44 -9.82 -16.00 0.11
C ARG A 44 -9.16 -15.64 -1.20
N VAL A 45 -7.96 -16.14 -1.43
CA VAL A 45 -7.34 -16.13 -2.76
C VAL A 45 -7.19 -17.57 -3.21
N VAL A 46 -7.73 -17.86 -4.40
CA VAL A 46 -7.68 -19.19 -5.00
C VAL A 46 -6.98 -19.12 -6.35
N ARG A 47 -6.32 -20.21 -6.73
CA ARG A 47 -5.82 -20.44 -8.08
C ARG A 47 -6.77 -21.38 -8.81
N VAL A 48 -7.45 -20.90 -9.84
CA VAL A 48 -8.33 -21.72 -10.68
C VAL A 48 -7.56 -22.23 -11.89
N ASN A 49 -7.59 -23.56 -12.09
CA ASN A 49 -6.98 -24.24 -13.22
C ASN A 49 -8.00 -24.40 -14.36
N ILE A 50 -7.74 -23.76 -15.49
CA ILE A 50 -8.66 -23.72 -16.64
C ILE A 50 -8.34 -24.92 -17.55
N LYS A 51 -8.84 -26.10 -17.19
CA LYS A 51 -8.54 -27.36 -17.92
C LYS A 51 -9.36 -27.55 -19.18
N THR A 52 -10.56 -26.98 -19.24
CA THR A 52 -11.52 -27.17 -20.34
C THR A 52 -12.14 -25.84 -20.75
N GLU A 53 -12.72 -25.81 -21.96
CA GLU A 53 -13.53 -24.65 -22.43
C GLU A 53 -14.73 -24.39 -21.52
N ASP A 54 -15.28 -25.43 -20.89
CA ASP A 54 -16.38 -25.29 -19.94
C ASP A 54 -15.93 -24.52 -18.68
N HIS A 55 -14.76 -24.83 -18.12
CA HIS A 55 -14.20 -24.05 -17.00
C HIS A 55 -14.01 -22.57 -17.37
N LEU A 56 -13.48 -22.31 -18.58
CA LEU A 56 -13.26 -20.96 -19.06
C LEU A 56 -14.59 -20.21 -19.21
N LYS A 57 -15.59 -20.87 -19.78
CA LYS A 57 -16.94 -20.32 -19.93
C LYS A 57 -17.59 -20.03 -18.57
N THR A 58 -17.56 -20.98 -17.64
CA THR A 58 -18.11 -20.81 -16.28
C THR A 58 -17.46 -19.63 -15.56
N LEU A 59 -16.13 -19.47 -15.66
CA LEU A 59 -15.42 -18.32 -15.09
C LEU A 59 -15.90 -16.99 -15.67
N ILE A 60 -16.04 -16.89 -16.99
CA ILE A 60 -16.48 -15.66 -17.68
C ILE A 60 -17.93 -15.33 -17.32
N GLU A 61 -18.81 -16.32 -17.31
CA GLU A 61 -20.24 -16.12 -17.00
C GLU A 61 -20.48 -15.67 -15.55
N HIS A 62 -19.57 -16.01 -14.63
CA HIS A 62 -19.71 -15.70 -13.20
C HIS A 62 -18.79 -14.58 -12.69
N GLU A 63 -18.02 -13.95 -13.58
CA GLU A 63 -17.12 -12.85 -13.24
C GLU A 63 -17.85 -11.65 -12.63
N GLU A 64 -18.87 -11.13 -13.31
CA GLU A 64 -19.67 -10.00 -12.81
C GLU A 64 -20.59 -10.41 -11.64
N PRO A 65 -21.34 -11.54 -11.70
CA PRO A 65 -22.25 -11.93 -10.61
C PRO A 65 -21.55 -12.20 -9.28
N LEU A 66 -20.34 -12.76 -9.30
CA LEU A 66 -19.56 -13.06 -8.09
C LEU A 66 -18.48 -12.02 -7.80
N GLN A 67 -18.38 -10.97 -8.63
CA GLN A 67 -17.44 -9.87 -8.48
C GLN A 67 -16.00 -10.38 -8.32
N PHE A 68 -15.56 -11.23 -9.24
CA PHE A 68 -14.22 -11.80 -9.18
C PHE A 68 -13.15 -10.71 -9.32
N ASP A 69 -12.22 -10.71 -8.38
CA ASP A 69 -11.10 -9.78 -8.34
C ASP A 69 -9.81 -10.52 -8.71
N TYR A 70 -9.37 -10.36 -9.96
CA TYR A 70 -8.28 -11.12 -10.55
C TYR A 70 -6.91 -10.52 -10.23
N PHE A 71 -6.01 -11.35 -9.71
CA PHE A 71 -4.60 -10.99 -9.50
C PHE A 71 -3.74 -11.34 -10.72
N THR A 72 -4.23 -12.24 -11.58
CA THR A 72 -3.61 -12.62 -12.85
C THR A 72 -4.67 -12.76 -13.95
N PHE A 73 -4.30 -12.50 -15.21
CA PHE A 73 -5.26 -12.34 -16.31
C PHE A 73 -5.14 -13.39 -17.44
N GLN A 74 -4.45 -14.51 -17.22
CA GLN A 74 -4.28 -15.56 -18.24
C GLN A 74 -5.50 -16.49 -18.35
N LYS A 75 -6.62 -15.95 -18.85
CA LYS A 75 -7.88 -16.67 -19.06
C LYS A 75 -7.84 -17.50 -20.37
N THR A 76 -7.09 -18.59 -20.36
CA THR A 76 -6.99 -19.52 -21.51
C THR A 76 -6.99 -20.97 -21.04
N VAL A 77 -7.48 -21.88 -21.89
CA VAL A 77 -7.44 -23.32 -21.60
C VAL A 77 -5.98 -23.80 -21.50
N GLY A 78 -5.69 -24.58 -20.46
CA GLY A 78 -4.35 -24.97 -20.04
C GLY A 78 -3.65 -23.96 -19.13
N GLY A 79 -4.23 -22.76 -18.95
CA GLY A 79 -3.74 -21.72 -18.05
C GLY A 79 -4.33 -21.78 -16.64
N HIS A 80 -4.00 -20.77 -15.85
CA HIS A 80 -4.58 -20.56 -14.53
C HIS A 80 -4.81 -19.07 -14.26
N VAL A 81 -5.70 -18.80 -13.31
CA VAL A 81 -5.96 -17.45 -12.81
C VAL A 81 -6.06 -17.46 -11.29
N ASP A 82 -5.44 -16.47 -10.67
CA ASP A 82 -5.53 -16.21 -9.24
C ASP A 82 -6.63 -15.17 -8.99
N ILE A 83 -7.57 -15.48 -8.10
CA ILE A 83 -8.79 -14.70 -7.85
C ILE A 83 -8.97 -14.51 -6.36
N ARG A 84 -9.17 -13.26 -5.92
CA ARG A 84 -9.72 -12.94 -4.60
C ARG A 84 -11.23 -13.12 -4.61
N ILE A 85 -11.74 -13.86 -3.64
CA ILE A 85 -13.16 -14.15 -3.45
C ILE A 85 -13.60 -13.56 -2.10
N ALA A 86 -14.65 -12.73 -2.14
CA ALA A 86 -15.30 -12.20 -0.95
C ALA A 86 -16.03 -13.31 -0.16
N PRO A 87 -16.10 -13.22 1.17
CA PRO A 87 -16.67 -14.28 2.01
C PRO A 87 -18.14 -14.61 1.66
N GLU A 88 -18.94 -13.61 1.30
CA GLU A 88 -20.34 -13.77 0.87
C GLU A 88 -20.50 -14.53 -0.46
N ASN A 89 -19.46 -14.57 -1.29
CA ASN A 89 -19.48 -15.20 -2.60
C ASN A 89 -18.79 -16.57 -2.60
N TYR A 90 -18.08 -16.94 -1.53
CA TYR A 90 -17.29 -18.17 -1.50
C TYR A 90 -18.14 -19.43 -1.64
N ALA A 91 -19.30 -19.51 -0.98
CA ALA A 91 -20.19 -20.66 -1.10
C ALA A 91 -20.68 -20.84 -2.55
N LYS A 92 -21.12 -19.75 -3.20
CA LYS A 92 -21.55 -19.76 -4.61
C LYS A 92 -20.40 -20.11 -5.56
N PHE A 93 -19.18 -19.65 -5.27
CA PHE A 93 -18.01 -20.04 -6.04
C PHE A 93 -17.77 -21.55 -5.97
N GLN A 94 -17.93 -22.18 -4.79
CA GLN A 94 -17.76 -23.64 -4.66
C GLN A 94 -18.79 -24.43 -5.47
N GLU A 95 -20.00 -23.89 -5.66
CA GLU A 95 -21.05 -24.50 -6.49
C GLU A 95 -20.69 -24.52 -7.98
N LEU A 96 -19.72 -23.71 -8.43
CA LEU A 96 -19.25 -23.72 -9.82
C LEU A 96 -18.44 -24.98 -10.16
N GLN A 97 -18.02 -25.76 -9.16
CA GLN A 97 -17.27 -27.01 -9.32
C GLN A 97 -16.01 -26.88 -10.20
N LEU A 98 -15.41 -25.68 -10.22
CA LEU A 98 -14.15 -25.43 -10.90
C LEU A 98 -13.00 -26.16 -10.19
N ASP A 99 -11.98 -26.54 -10.95
CA ASP A 99 -10.75 -27.09 -10.38
C ASP A 99 -9.88 -25.95 -9.83
N TYR A 100 -9.65 -25.91 -8.51
CA TYR A 100 -8.88 -24.84 -7.87
C TYR A 100 -8.05 -25.31 -6.68
N GLU A 101 -7.04 -24.52 -6.35
CA GLU A 101 -6.21 -24.61 -5.15
C GLU A 101 -6.42 -23.36 -4.28
N MET A 102 -6.43 -23.51 -2.95
CA MET A 102 -6.47 -22.37 -2.03
C MET A 102 -5.05 -21.85 -1.80
N LEU A 103 -4.78 -20.61 -2.22
CA LEU A 103 -3.49 -19.96 -2.00
C LEU A 103 -3.46 -19.23 -0.65
N ILE A 104 -4.55 -18.54 -0.32
CA ILE A 104 -4.71 -17.77 0.92
C ILE A 104 -6.11 -18.01 1.46
N ASP A 105 -6.22 -18.49 2.70
CA ASP A 105 -7.49 -18.81 3.37
C ASP A 105 -8.13 -17.59 4.05
N ASN A 106 -7.32 -16.68 4.56
CA ASN A 106 -7.72 -15.40 5.12
C ASN A 106 -6.72 -14.30 4.73
N LEU A 107 -7.11 -13.47 3.76
CA LEU A 107 -6.30 -12.37 3.26
C LEU A 107 -6.00 -11.31 4.33
N GLN A 108 -6.93 -11.08 5.28
CA GLN A 108 -6.70 -10.13 6.37
C GLN A 108 -5.50 -10.52 7.22
N THR A 109 -5.37 -11.80 7.57
CA THR A 109 -4.24 -12.30 8.37
C THR A 109 -2.89 -12.08 7.68
N LEU A 110 -2.85 -12.19 6.35
CA LEU A 110 -1.64 -11.90 5.59
C LEU A 110 -1.32 -10.40 5.59
N ILE A 111 -2.32 -9.55 5.38
CA ILE A 111 -2.17 -8.08 5.40
C ILE A 111 -1.70 -7.60 6.78
N ASP A 112 -2.26 -8.14 7.85
CA ASP A 112 -1.91 -7.76 9.22
C ASP A 112 -0.46 -8.13 9.54
N ARG A 113 -0.02 -9.32 9.13
CA ARG A 113 1.38 -9.76 9.28
C ARG A 113 2.34 -8.85 8.51
N GLU A 114 2.02 -8.55 7.25
CA GLU A 114 2.83 -7.67 6.41
C GLU A 114 2.94 -6.27 7.02
N ARG A 115 1.86 -5.76 7.64
CA ARG A 115 1.88 -4.48 8.34
C ARG A 115 2.82 -4.51 9.54
N GLU A 116 2.70 -5.51 10.41
CA GLU A 116 3.55 -5.66 11.58
C GLU A 116 5.03 -5.73 11.21
N GLU A 117 5.37 -6.50 10.16
CA GLU A 117 6.74 -6.58 9.66
C GLU A 117 7.25 -5.23 9.15
N ASN A 118 6.43 -4.50 8.39
CA ASN A 118 6.79 -3.17 7.88
C ASN A 118 6.99 -2.14 8.99
N GLU A 119 6.16 -2.16 10.03
CA GLU A 119 6.33 -1.30 11.20
C GLU A 119 7.65 -1.60 11.93
N ARG A 120 8.00 -2.89 12.08
CA ARG A 120 9.28 -3.29 12.67
C ARG A 120 10.47 -2.78 11.84
N TYR A 121 10.43 -2.96 10.51
CA TYR A 121 11.50 -2.48 9.64
C TYR A 121 11.67 -0.97 9.72
N GLN A 122 10.58 -0.20 9.79
CA GLN A 122 10.65 1.25 9.93
C GLN A 122 11.32 1.66 11.26
N GLN A 123 10.92 1.05 12.37
CA GLN A 123 11.50 1.32 13.68
C GLN A 123 13.01 1.00 13.72
N GLU A 124 13.40 -0.15 13.18
CA GLU A 124 14.82 -0.54 13.09
C GLU A 124 15.63 0.47 12.25
N TRP A 125 15.08 0.89 11.11
CA TRP A 125 15.73 1.84 10.22
C TRP A 125 15.93 3.22 10.87
N GLU A 126 14.94 3.70 11.60
CA GLU A 126 15.01 4.94 12.37
C GLU A 126 16.07 4.88 13.47
N MET A 127 16.12 3.78 14.25
CA MET A 127 17.13 3.58 15.28
C MET A 127 18.56 3.56 14.71
N MET A 128 18.76 2.89 13.57
CA MET A 128 20.06 2.86 12.89
C MET A 128 20.51 4.25 12.45
N ASN A 129 19.58 5.08 11.97
CA ASN A 129 19.90 6.43 11.52
C ASN A 129 20.17 7.38 12.69
N GLN A 130 19.43 7.29 13.79
CA GLN A 130 19.70 8.08 14.99
C GLN A 130 21.09 7.77 15.57
N ASN A 131 21.46 6.49 15.66
CA ASN A 131 22.77 6.08 16.17
C ASN A 131 23.94 6.62 15.32
N LYS A 132 23.77 6.76 14.01
CA LYS A 132 24.80 7.35 13.13
C LYS A 132 24.98 8.84 13.37
N VAL A 133 23.89 9.57 13.64
CA VAL A 133 23.93 11.02 13.88
C VAL A 133 24.60 11.33 15.22
N SER A 134 24.44 10.49 16.25
CA SER A 134 25.04 10.71 17.58
C SER A 134 26.55 10.44 17.66
N GLN A 135 27.16 9.89 16.60
CA GLN A 135 28.59 9.56 16.54
C GLN A 135 29.40 10.58 15.73
N GLN A 136 28.78 11.68 15.29
CA GLN A 136 29.40 12.81 14.57
C GLN A 136 29.42 14.06 15.45
#